data_AF-Q4X0I8-F1
#
_entry.id   AF-Q4X0I8-F1
#
_cell.length_a   1.000
_cell.length_b   1.000
_cell.length_c   1.000
_cell.angle_alpha   90.00
_cell.angle_beta   90.00
_cell.angle_gamma   90.00
#
_symmetry.space_group_name_H-M   'P 1'
#
loop_
_entity.id
_entity.type
_entity.pdbx_description
1 polymer ?
#
loop_
_entity_poly.entity_id
_entity_poly.type
_entity_poly.pdbx_seq_one_letter_code
_entity_poly.pdbx_strand_id
1 'polypeptide(L)'
;MPTLNYPDSSPLKPAELQVLRAQYEKEGDYVGIQTKFNYAWGLIKSNARTDQQEGVRLLSEIFRAAPERRRECLYYLALGNYKLGNYGEARRYNDLLLEKEPGNLQAASLGSLIDDKVSKEGLMGIAIVGGLALAAGIVGGLVFKGAAKRR
;
A
#
# COMPACT_ATOMS: atom_id res chain seq x y z
N MET A 1 24.04 4.10 -8.42
CA MET A 1 22.74 4.63 -7.97
C MET A 1 22.28 5.66 -9.00
N PRO A 2 21.21 5.45 -9.78
CA PRO A 2 20.56 6.56 -10.45
C PRO A 2 20.09 7.51 -9.36
N THR A 3 20.58 8.74 -9.41
CA THR A 3 20.14 9.84 -8.56
C THR A 3 18.63 9.93 -8.66
N LEU A 4 17.94 9.71 -7.54
CA LEU A 4 16.49 9.66 -7.42
C LEU A 4 15.90 11.07 -7.59
N ASN A 5 16.08 11.65 -8.79
CA ASN A 5 15.60 12.95 -9.15
C ASN A 5 14.23 12.76 -9.80
N TYR A 6 13.21 13.25 -9.09
CA TYR A 6 11.78 13.19 -9.37
C TYR A 6 11.15 11.79 -9.35
N PRO A 7 10.06 11.58 -8.59
CA PRO A 7 9.11 10.55 -8.96
C PRO A 7 8.54 11.01 -10.29
N ASP A 8 9.10 10.53 -11.38
CA ASP A 8 8.34 10.37 -12.59
C ASP A 8 7.22 9.40 -12.21
N SER A 9 6.11 9.98 -11.73
CA SER A 9 4.87 9.32 -11.32
C SER A 9 4.20 8.65 -12.50
N SER A 10 4.73 8.88 -13.70
CA SER A 10 4.53 8.07 -14.88
C SER A 10 4.75 6.59 -14.49
N PRO A 11 3.72 5.74 -14.62
CA PRO A 11 3.91 4.30 -14.63
C PRO A 11 5.07 3.98 -15.58
N LEU A 12 5.92 3.02 -15.22
CA LEU A 12 6.89 2.50 -16.19
C LEU A 12 6.13 2.16 -17.46
N LYS A 13 6.66 2.58 -18.61
CA LYS A 13 6.05 2.21 -19.89
C LYS A 13 5.99 0.69 -19.92
N PRO A 14 4.91 0.06 -20.43
CA PRO A 14 4.82 -1.40 -20.49
C PRO A 14 6.06 -2.07 -21.09
N ALA A 15 6.72 -1.40 -22.04
CA ALA A 15 7.99 -1.84 -22.62
C ALA A 15 9.16 -1.94 -21.62
N GLU A 16 9.27 -1.01 -20.66
CA GLU A 16 10.33 -1.03 -19.64
C GLU A 16 10.13 -2.18 -18.65
N LEU A 17 8.88 -2.44 -18.24
CA LEU A 17 8.55 -3.60 -17.42
C LEU A 17 8.90 -4.91 -18.14
N GLN A 18 8.67 -4.99 -19.45
CA GLN A 18 9.00 -6.17 -20.24
C GLN A 18 10.52 -6.41 -20.31
N VAL A 19 11.34 -5.37 -20.38
CA VAL A 19 12.81 -5.50 -20.33
C VAL A 19 13.26 -6.07 -18.99
N LEU A 20 12.70 -5.57 -17.88
CA LEU A 20 13.00 -6.06 -16.54
C LEU A 20 12.55 -7.52 -16.34
N ARG A 21 11.35 -7.86 -16.85
CA ARG A 21 10.83 -9.23 -16.84
C ARG A 21 11.75 -10.17 -17.62
N ALA A 22 12.14 -9.80 -18.84
CA ALA A 22 13.01 -10.62 -19.67
C ALA A 22 14.38 -10.85 -19.01
N GLN A 23 14.94 -9.86 -18.32
CA GLN A 23 16.18 -10.02 -17.56
C GLN A 23 15.99 -10.97 -16.37
N TYR A 24 14.91 -10.79 -15.60
CA TYR A 24 14.57 -11.67 -14.48
C TYR A 24 14.39 -13.12 -14.90
N GLU A 25 13.63 -13.37 -15.98
CA GLU A 25 13.38 -14.71 -16.52
C GLU A 25 14.65 -15.34 -17.12
N LYS A 26 15.49 -14.55 -17.79
CA LYS A 26 16.75 -15.02 -18.39
C LYS A 26 17.73 -15.55 -17.34
N GLU A 27 17.77 -14.96 -16.15
CA GLU A 27 18.65 -15.41 -15.07
C GLU A 27 18.13 -16.67 -14.35
N GLY A 28 16.83 -16.97 -14.48
CA GLY A 28 16.22 -18.19 -13.95
C GLY A 28 16.32 -18.32 -12.43
N ASP A 29 16.56 -19.54 -11.96
CA ASP A 29 16.54 -19.88 -10.52
C ASP A 29 17.62 -19.17 -9.69
N TYR A 30 18.70 -18.72 -10.33
CA TYR A 30 19.85 -18.06 -9.68
C TYR A 30 19.86 -16.55 -9.91
N VAL A 31 18.70 -15.94 -10.13
CA VAL A 31 18.55 -14.50 -10.35
C VAL A 31 19.20 -13.67 -9.24
N GLY A 32 20.04 -12.73 -9.66
CA GLY A 32 20.75 -11.83 -8.76
C GLY A 32 19.78 -10.93 -8.01
N ILE A 33 20.13 -10.59 -6.77
CA ILE A 33 19.28 -9.74 -5.91
C ILE A 33 18.96 -8.40 -6.58
N GLN A 34 19.91 -7.82 -7.31
CA GLN A 34 19.72 -6.56 -8.02
C GLN A 34 18.68 -6.69 -9.15
N THR A 35 18.76 -7.74 -9.96
CA THR A 35 17.81 -8.00 -11.05
C THR A 35 16.41 -8.25 -10.49
N LYS A 36 16.31 -9.08 -9.44
CA LYS A 36 15.06 -9.32 -8.71
C LYS A 36 14.47 -8.03 -8.13
N PHE A 37 15.30 -7.15 -7.56
CA PHE A 37 14.86 -5.87 -7.01
C PHE A 37 14.34 -4.94 -8.11
N ASN A 38 15.06 -4.81 -9.22
CA ASN A 38 14.65 -3.96 -10.34
C ASN A 38 13.31 -4.44 -10.93
N TYR A 39 13.13 -5.75 -11.10
CA TYR A 39 11.88 -6.31 -11.56
C TYR A 39 10.73 -6.07 -10.57
N ALA A 40 10.95 -6.33 -9.28
CA ALA A 40 9.96 -6.09 -8.24
C ALA A 40 9.54 -4.61 -8.14
N TRP A 41 10.51 -3.69 -8.22
CA TRP A 41 10.25 -2.25 -8.33
C TRP A 41 9.37 -1.93 -9.54
N GLY A 42 9.67 -2.53 -10.69
CA GLY A 42 8.88 -2.35 -11.90
C GLY A 42 7.43 -2.79 -11.76
N LEU A 43 7.23 -3.95 -11.12
CA LEU A 43 5.92 -4.49 -10.79
C LEU A 43 5.13 -3.59 -9.82
N ILE A 44 5.78 -3.02 -8.79
CA ILE A 44 5.13 -2.05 -7.89
C ILE A 44 4.67 -0.80 -8.63
N LYS A 45 5.43 -0.32 -9.62
CA LYS A 45 5.05 0.85 -10.43
C LYS A 45 3.92 0.55 -11.44
N SER A 46 3.65 -0.72 -11.76
CA SER A 46 2.52 -1.12 -12.60
C SER A 46 1.16 -0.74 -11.98
N ASN A 47 0.15 -0.56 -12.83
CA ASN A 47 -1.24 -0.35 -12.40
C ASN A 47 -2.00 -1.67 -12.16
N ALA A 48 -1.47 -2.80 -12.62
CA ALA A 48 -2.08 -4.09 -12.40
C ALA A 48 -1.92 -4.52 -10.93
N ARG A 49 -3.03 -4.89 -10.29
CA ARG A 49 -3.03 -5.36 -8.90
C ARG A 49 -2.20 -6.65 -8.74
N THR A 50 -2.26 -7.55 -9.73
CA THR A 50 -1.47 -8.78 -9.77
C THR A 50 0.02 -8.51 -9.79
N ASP A 51 0.47 -7.52 -10.57
CA ASP A 51 1.87 -7.10 -10.61
C ASP A 51 2.28 -6.55 -9.24
N GLN A 52 1.46 -5.68 -8.63
CA GLN A 52 1.76 -5.12 -7.31
C GLN A 52 1.86 -6.22 -6.22
N GLN A 53 1.00 -7.23 -6.26
CA GLN A 53 1.07 -8.37 -5.35
C GLN A 53 2.39 -9.13 -5.52
N GLU A 54 2.79 -9.40 -6.77
CA GLU A 54 4.04 -10.08 -7.08
C GLU A 54 5.26 -9.23 -6.69
N GLY A 55 5.23 -7.93 -6.96
CA GLY A 55 6.29 -7.00 -6.56
C GLY A 55 6.47 -6.96 -5.03
N VAL A 56 5.38 -6.94 -4.26
CA VAL A 56 5.44 -7.01 -2.79
C VAL A 56 6.01 -8.34 -2.33
N ARG A 57 5.63 -9.46 -2.96
CA ARG A 57 6.17 -10.80 -2.65
C ARG A 57 7.69 -10.83 -2.87
N LEU A 58 8.16 -10.42 -4.06
CA LEU A 58 9.58 -10.42 -4.40
C LEU A 58 10.39 -9.48 -3.50
N LEU A 59 9.89 -8.28 -3.20
CA LEU A 59 10.54 -7.36 -2.26
C LEU A 59 10.59 -7.93 -0.84
N SER A 60 9.54 -8.64 -0.40
CA SER A 60 9.51 -9.27 0.92
C SER A 60 10.57 -10.37 1.03
N GLU A 61 10.79 -11.12 -0.04
CA GLU A 61 11.86 -12.13 -0.12
C GLU A 61 13.24 -11.48 -0.06
N ILE A 62 13.47 -10.41 -0.83
CA ILE A 62 14.72 -9.66 -0.79
C ILE A 62 14.97 -9.09 0.61
N PHE A 63 13.95 -8.47 1.22
CA PHE A 63 14.03 -7.91 2.56
C PHE A 63 14.43 -8.95 3.62
N ARG A 64 13.97 -10.19 3.48
CA ARG A 64 14.32 -11.30 4.39
C ARG A 64 15.73 -11.83 4.12
N ALA A 65 16.07 -12.07 2.85
CA ALA A 65 17.31 -12.74 2.45
C ALA A 65 18.55 -11.82 2.43
N ALA A 66 18.37 -10.52 2.26
CA ALA A 66 19.45 -9.54 2.08
C ALA A 66 19.31 -8.38 3.09
N PRO A 67 19.76 -8.57 4.35
CA PRO A 67 19.68 -7.54 5.40
C PRO A 67 20.27 -6.18 4.98
N GLU A 68 21.34 -6.20 4.19
CA GLU A 68 22.03 -5.02 3.65
C GLU A 68 21.19 -4.24 2.62
N ARG A 69 20.16 -4.85 2.03
CA ARG A 69 19.23 -4.23 1.07
C ARG A 69 17.88 -3.86 1.65
N ARG A 70 17.67 -4.07 2.95
CA ARG A 70 16.38 -3.82 3.62
C ARG A 70 15.96 -2.36 3.48
N ARG A 71 16.91 -1.44 3.60
CA ARG A 71 16.67 -0.01 3.51
C ARG A 71 16.02 0.37 2.17
N GLU A 72 16.57 -0.12 1.05
CA GLU A 72 16.00 0.15 -0.28
C GLU A 72 14.61 -0.47 -0.47
N CYS A 73 14.32 -1.58 0.21
CA CYS A 73 13.04 -2.25 0.12
C CYS A 73 11.92 -1.54 0.89
N LEU A 74 12.21 -0.87 2.01
CA LEU A 74 11.19 -0.32 2.92
C LEU A 74 10.20 0.59 2.20
N TYR A 75 10.71 1.55 1.42
CA TYR A 75 9.84 2.49 0.70
C TYR A 75 8.92 1.78 -0.29
N TYR A 76 9.45 0.83 -1.06
CA TYR A 76 8.66 0.12 -2.08
C TYR A 76 7.71 -0.92 -1.48
N LEU A 77 8.05 -1.51 -0.33
CA LEU A 77 7.13 -2.34 0.45
C LEU A 77 5.98 -1.51 1.01
N ALA A 78 6.26 -0.32 1.53
CA ALA A 78 5.23 0.61 1.99
C ALA A 78 4.31 1.04 0.83
N LEU A 79 4.91 1.47 -0.29
CA LEU A 79 4.17 1.90 -1.49
C LEU A 79 3.33 0.76 -2.09
N GLY A 80 3.90 -0.44 -2.20
CA GLY A 80 3.19 -1.61 -2.72
C GLY A 80 2.00 -2.00 -1.84
N ASN A 81 2.19 -2.05 -0.52
CA ASN A 81 1.08 -2.32 0.41
C ASN A 81 0.02 -1.22 0.39
N TYR A 82 0.42 0.06 0.27
CA TYR A 82 -0.53 1.17 0.10
C TYR A 82 -1.40 0.99 -1.15
N LYS A 83 -0.79 0.68 -2.30
CA LYS A 83 -1.52 0.46 -3.57
C LYS A 83 -2.47 -0.75 -3.49
N LEU A 84 -2.13 -1.76 -2.70
CA LEU A 84 -2.96 -2.95 -2.47
C LEU A 84 -4.08 -2.75 -1.44
N GLY A 85 -4.11 -1.61 -0.74
CA GLY A 85 -5.05 -1.33 0.36
C GLY A 85 -4.63 -1.91 1.72
N ASN A 86 -3.43 -2.46 1.83
CA ASN A 86 -2.90 -3.04 3.06
C ASN A 86 -2.28 -1.94 3.95
N TYR A 87 -3.08 -0.97 4.40
CA TYR A 87 -2.56 0.26 5.04
C TYR A 87 -1.80 0.00 6.35
N GLY A 88 -2.17 -1.05 7.10
CA GLY A 88 -1.44 -1.44 8.32
C GLY A 88 0.02 -1.83 8.02
N GLU A 89 0.23 -2.69 7.03
CA GLU A 89 1.57 -3.07 6.59
C GLU A 89 2.28 -1.89 5.89
N ALA A 90 1.55 -1.09 5.11
CA ALA A 90 2.11 0.10 4.48
C ALA A 90 2.71 1.07 5.52
N ARG A 91 1.94 1.37 6.58
CA ARG A 91 2.38 2.18 7.71
C ARG A 91 3.60 1.56 8.39
N ARG A 92 3.55 0.28 8.72
CA ARG A 92 4.65 -0.41 9.42
C ARG A 92 5.98 -0.30 8.67
N TYR A 93 5.99 -0.51 7.36
CA TYR A 93 7.22 -0.35 6.56
C TYR A 93 7.66 1.12 6.43
N ASN A 94 6.71 2.04 6.31
CA ASN A 94 7.00 3.47 6.19
C ASN A 94 7.59 4.04 7.48
N ASP A 95 7.03 3.67 8.63
CA ASP A 95 7.51 4.11 9.95
C ASP A 95 8.92 3.57 10.22
N LEU A 96 9.19 2.30 9.87
CA LEU A 96 10.55 1.73 9.95
C LEU A 96 11.56 2.47 9.08
N LEU A 97 11.13 3.07 7.96
CA LEU A 97 11.99 3.90 7.12
C LEU A 97 12.23 5.27 7.77
N LEU A 98 11.18 5.92 8.29
CA LEU A 98 11.29 7.21 8.96
C LEU A 98 12.09 7.15 10.26
N GLU A 99 12.05 6.03 10.98
CA GLU A 99 12.90 5.80 12.15
C GLU A 99 14.39 5.85 11.78
N LYS A 100 14.75 5.31 10.60
CA LYS A 100 16.13 5.28 10.10
C LYS A 100 16.53 6.57 9.40
N GLU A 101 15.58 7.18 8.70
CA GLU A 101 15.78 8.36 7.88
C GLU A 101 14.66 9.39 8.18
N PRO A 102 14.71 10.10 9.32
CA PRO A 102 13.65 11.05 9.71
C PRO A 102 13.43 12.19 8.70
N GLY A 103 14.46 12.52 7.92
CA GLY A 103 14.40 13.52 6.85
C GLY A 103 13.92 13.00 5.49
N ASN A 104 13.47 11.74 5.41
CA ASN A 104 13.03 11.16 4.13
C ASN A 104 11.66 11.72 3.71
N LEU A 105 11.68 12.76 2.88
CA LEU A 105 10.47 13.44 2.40
C LEU A 105 9.52 12.53 1.62
N GLN A 106 10.04 11.49 0.95
CA GLN A 106 9.20 10.55 0.21
C GLN A 106 8.40 9.66 1.17
N ALA A 107 9.06 9.16 2.21
CA ALA A 107 8.40 8.38 3.26
C ALA A 107 7.42 9.24 4.06
N ALA A 108 7.76 10.50 4.34
CA ALA A 108 6.84 11.45 5.00
C ALA A 108 5.58 11.70 4.15
N SER A 109 5.75 11.95 2.84
CA SER A 109 4.64 12.14 1.92
C SER A 109 3.76 10.88 1.80
N LEU A 110 4.37 9.70 1.69
CA LEU A 110 3.63 8.43 1.68
C LEU A 110 2.90 8.19 3.00
N GLY A 111 3.50 8.54 4.13
CA GLY A 111 2.89 8.46 5.46
C GLY A 111 1.60 9.27 5.53
N SER A 112 1.62 10.52 5.07
CA SER A 112 0.42 11.36 4.99
C SER A 112 -0.67 10.75 4.10
N LEU A 113 -0.31 10.16 2.96
CA LEU A 113 -1.29 9.47 2.09
C LEU A 113 -1.91 8.24 2.77
N ILE A 114 -1.13 7.51 3.58
CA ILE A 114 -1.61 6.37 4.37
C ILE A 114 -2.57 6.86 5.46
N ASP A 115 -2.20 7.91 6.20
CA ASP A 115 -3.02 8.53 7.26
C ASP A 115 -4.39 8.96 6.71
N ASP A 116 -4.39 9.63 5.55
CA ASP A 116 -5.61 10.08 4.89
C ASP A 116 -6.53 8.91 4.51
N LYS A 117 -5.98 7.80 4.00
CA LYS A 117 -6.77 6.63 3.61
C LYS A 117 -7.36 5.92 4.82
N VAL A 118 -6.57 5.71 5.86
CA VAL A 118 -7.03 5.10 7.13
C VAL A 118 -8.13 5.96 7.77
N SER A 119 -7.95 7.29 7.79
CA SER A 119 -8.93 8.21 8.35
C SER A 119 -10.25 8.20 7.58
N LYS A 120 -10.18 8.20 6.24
CA LYS A 120 -11.38 8.14 5.37
C LYS A 120 -12.14 6.82 5.55
N GLU A 121 -11.45 5.69 5.61
CA GLU A 121 -12.11 4.40 5.81
C GLU A 121 -12.73 4.27 7.21
N GLY A 122 -12.06 4.79 8.24
CA GLY A 122 -12.62 4.88 9.59
C GLY A 122 -13.88 5.75 9.64
N LEU A 123 -13.86 6.93 9.01
CA LEU A 123 -15.01 7.82 8.93
C LEU A 123 -16.18 7.18 8.18
N MET A 124 -15.92 6.49 7.06
CA MET A 124 -16.98 5.80 6.32
C MET A 124 -17.63 4.69 7.15
N GLY A 125 -16.85 3.97 7.96
CA GLY A 125 -17.38 3.00 8.92
C GLY A 125 -18.32 3.64 9.95
N ILE A 126 -17.92 4.76 10.55
CA ILE A 126 -18.74 5.52 11.51
C ILE A 126 -20.00 6.08 10.85
N ALA A 127 -19.90 6.60 9.62
CA ALA A 127 -21.05 7.13 8.89
C ALA A 127 -22.11 6.05 8.63
N ILE A 128 -21.68 4.84 8.26
CA ILE A 128 -22.58 3.70 8.04
C ILE A 128 -23.24 3.28 9.37
N VAL A 129 -22.46 3.07 10.44
CA VAL A 129 -22.99 2.65 11.74
C VAL A 129 -23.90 3.72 12.35
N GLY A 130 -23.48 4.98 12.32
CA GLY A 130 -24.24 6.12 12.82
C GLY A 130 -25.55 6.33 12.05
N GLY A 131 -25.52 6.23 10.72
CA GLY A 131 -26.72 6.31 9.88
C GLY A 131 -27.73 5.20 10.19
N LEU A 132 -27.27 3.95 10.34
CA LEU A 132 -28.12 2.82 10.71
C LEU A 132 -28.72 2.97 12.11
N ALA A 133 -27.92 3.41 13.09
CA ALA A 133 -28.39 3.64 14.45
C ALA A 133 -29.45 4.75 14.53
N LEU A 134 -29.26 5.85 13.79
CA LEU A 134 -30.24 6.94 13.68
C LEU A 134 -31.54 6.45 13.04
N ALA A 135 -31.47 5.71 11.93
CA ALA A 135 -32.65 5.17 11.26
C ALA A 135 -33.43 4.20 12.16
N ALA A 136 -32.74 3.29 12.84
CA ALA A 136 -33.34 2.37 13.81
C ALA A 136 -33.98 3.10 15.00
N GLY A 137 -33.34 4.16 15.50
CA GLY A 137 -33.88 5.01 16.56
C GLY A 137 -35.18 5.71 16.15
N ILE A 138 -35.26 6.24 14.92
CA ILE A 138 -36.46 6.89 14.38
C ILE A 138 -37.59 5.86 14.22
N VAL A 139 -37.32 4.73 13.57
CA VAL A 139 -38.33 3.67 13.35
C VAL A 139 -38.80 3.08 14.67
N GLY A 140 -37.88 2.74 15.57
CA GLY A 140 -38.18 2.23 16.90
C GLY A 140 -39.01 3.21 17.73
N GLY A 141 -38.67 4.51 17.68
CA GLY A 141 -39.43 5.57 18.35
C GLY A 141 -40.86 5.73 17.80
N LEU A 142 -41.04 5.65 16.48
CA LEU A 142 -42.37 5.71 15.85
C LEU A 142 -43.22 4.48 16.18
N VAL A 143 -42.65 3.28 16.11
CA VAL A 143 -43.33 2.02 16.45
C VAL A 143 -43.70 1.99 17.94
N PHE A 144 -42.77 2.37 18.83
CA PHE A 144 -43.01 2.42 20.26
C PHE A 144 -44.10 3.45 20.62
N LYS A 145 -44.07 4.65 20.01
CA LYS A 145 -45.12 5.66 20.18
C LYS A 145 -46.48 5.17 19.67
N GLY A 146 -46.50 4.43 18.56
CA GLY A 146 -47.70 3.78 18.02
C GLY A 146 -48.25 2.68 18.94
N ALA A 147 -47.37 1.88 19.55
CA ALA A 147 -47.74 0.82 20.48
C ALA A 147 -48.23 1.39 21.83
N ALA A 148 -47.58 2.44 22.34
CA ALA A 148 -47.95 3.11 23.57
C ALA A 148 -49.33 3.78 23.48
N LYS A 149 -49.73 4.29 22.29
CA LYS A 149 -51.06 4.89 22.07
C LYS A 149 -52.21 3.87 22.04
N ARG A 150 -51.92 2.57 21.89
CA ARG A 150 -52.93 1.50 21.88
C ARG A 150 -53.23 0.90 23.26
N ARG A 151 -52.52 1.34 24.31
CA ARG A 151 -52.83 1.00 25.72
C ARG A 151 -53.51 2.17 26.40
#